data_AF-A0A4R0U4R6-F1
#
_entry.id   AF-A0A4R0U4R6-F1
#
_cell.length_a   1.000
_cell.length_b   1.000
_cell.length_c   1.000
_cell.angle_alpha   90.00
_cell.angle_beta   90.00
_cell.angle_gamma   90.00
#
_symmetry.space_group_name_H-M   'P 1'
#
loop_
_entity.id
_entity.type
_entity.pdbx_description
1 polymer ?
#
loop_
_entity_poly.entity_id
_entity_poly.type
_entity_poly.pdbx_seq_one_letter_code
_entity_poly.pdbx_strand_id
1 'polypeptide(L)'
;MTTITITGKQPGKTDVTISSTVNPAVKTVVPVTVLSRNLLSYGHASGNGLTATVNSDGSLHVTGTATGQWHGLSWTFPCPVQGTVKLSGTSIAGLSFNIKCLDAKGQQLGDQMNLGNSVMAIPAGTVSLFLNVISTEATPTAKDVDIRIQLESGTTAHDWMRPDNTSLRGGAMN
;
A
#
# COMPACT_ATOMS: atom_id res chain seq x y z
N MET A 1 -34.54 0.58 -19.34
CA MET A 1 -33.95 -0.41 -18.41
C MET A 1 -33.76 0.27 -17.07
N THR A 2 -34.26 -0.30 -15.99
CA THR A 2 -33.95 0.13 -14.62
C THR A 2 -32.70 -0.61 -14.15
N THR A 3 -31.74 0.11 -13.57
CA THR A 3 -30.50 -0.44 -13.03
C THR A 3 -30.49 -0.37 -11.51
N ILE A 4 -29.91 -1.37 -10.87
CA ILE A 4 -29.62 -1.37 -9.43
C ILE A 4 -28.15 -0.99 -9.25
N THR A 5 -27.87 0.03 -8.44
CA THR A 5 -26.49 0.45 -8.09
C THR A 5 -26.23 0.15 -6.62
N ILE A 6 -25.09 -0.48 -6.32
CA ILE A 6 -24.66 -0.83 -4.97
C ILE A 6 -23.32 -0.13 -4.69
N THR A 7 -23.24 0.62 -3.60
CA THR A 7 -22.03 1.34 -3.19
C THR A 7 -21.54 0.82 -1.85
N GLY A 8 -20.30 0.33 -1.80
CA GLY A 8 -19.63 -0.02 -0.55
C GLY A 8 -19.16 1.23 0.19
N LYS A 9 -19.49 1.35 1.48
CA LYS A 9 -19.03 2.48 2.33
C LYS A 9 -17.71 2.22 3.06
N GLN A 10 -17.41 0.95 3.36
CA GLN A 10 -16.22 0.53 4.09
C GLN A 10 -15.74 -0.83 3.56
N PRO A 11 -14.43 -1.14 3.63
CA PRO A 11 -13.92 -2.46 3.26
C PRO A 11 -14.55 -3.59 4.08
N GLY A 12 -14.65 -4.77 3.48
CA GLY A 12 -15.20 -5.94 4.15
C GLY A 12 -15.90 -6.90 3.20
N LYS A 13 -16.47 -7.97 3.78
CA LYS A 13 -17.26 -8.97 3.07
C LYS A 13 -18.71 -8.87 3.50
N THR A 14 -19.62 -8.92 2.54
CA THR A 14 -21.06 -8.96 2.76
C THR A 14 -21.71 -9.76 1.64
N ASP A 15 -22.95 -10.18 1.84
CA ASP A 15 -23.73 -10.88 0.83
C ASP A 15 -24.95 -10.05 0.45
N VAL A 16 -25.23 -9.98 -0.86
CA VAL A 16 -26.49 -9.46 -1.37
C VAL A 16 -27.40 -10.65 -1.66
N THR A 17 -28.47 -10.78 -0.88
CA THR A 17 -29.50 -11.80 -1.14
C THR A 17 -30.57 -11.23 -2.05
N ILE A 18 -30.79 -11.88 -3.19
CA ILE A 18 -31.88 -11.56 -4.12
C ILE A 18 -32.89 -12.70 -4.03
N SER A 19 -34.12 -12.38 -3.64
CA SER A 19 -35.21 -13.34 -3.48
C SER A 19 -36.51 -12.83 -4.07
N SER A 20 -37.31 -13.73 -4.66
CA SER A 20 -38.67 -13.42 -5.09
C SER A 20 -39.64 -13.53 -3.92
N THR A 21 -40.54 -12.55 -3.77
CA THR A 21 -41.63 -12.59 -2.79
C THR A 21 -42.78 -13.49 -3.23
N VAL A 22 -42.86 -13.84 -4.52
CA VAL A 22 -43.94 -14.66 -5.10
C VAL A 22 -43.51 -16.11 -5.38
N ASN A 23 -42.22 -16.38 -5.54
CA ASN A 23 -41.68 -17.73 -5.72
C ASN A 23 -40.44 -17.93 -4.82
N PRO A 24 -40.61 -18.54 -3.62
CA PRO A 24 -39.52 -18.74 -2.66
C PRO A 24 -38.33 -19.57 -3.18
N ALA A 25 -38.52 -20.37 -4.24
CA ALA A 25 -37.44 -21.13 -4.86
C ALA A 25 -36.45 -20.24 -5.65
N VAL A 26 -36.86 -19.03 -6.03
CA VAL A 26 -35.98 -18.05 -6.66
C VAL A 26 -35.23 -17.29 -5.56
N LYS A 27 -34.06 -17.80 -5.19
CA LYS A 27 -33.12 -17.19 -4.24
C LYS A 27 -31.70 -17.31 -4.78
N THR A 28 -30.96 -16.22 -4.77
CA THR A 28 -29.51 -16.24 -5.04
C THR A 28 -28.78 -15.37 -4.02
N VAL A 29 -27.55 -15.79 -3.71
CA VAL A 29 -26.64 -15.08 -2.80
C VAL A 29 -25.44 -14.64 -3.63
N VAL A 30 -25.23 -13.32 -3.68
CA VAL A 30 -24.11 -12.72 -4.41
C VAL A 30 -23.08 -12.23 -3.39
N PRO A 31 -21.89 -12.86 -3.31
CA PRO A 31 -20.85 -12.40 -2.42
C PRO A 31 -20.26 -11.08 -2.93
N VAL A 32 -20.13 -10.11 -2.03
CA VAL A 32 -19.55 -8.79 -2.32
C VAL A 32 -18.35 -8.58 -1.39
N THR A 33 -17.21 -8.25 -1.99
CA THR A 33 -16.01 -7.82 -1.24
C THR A 33 -15.69 -6.38 -1.62
N VAL A 34 -15.63 -5.51 -0.61
CA VAL A 34 -15.14 -4.14 -0.75
C VAL A 34 -13.67 -4.14 -0.34
N LEU A 35 -12.80 -3.78 -1.28
CA LEU A 35 -11.35 -3.73 -1.07
C LEU A 35 -10.92 -2.36 -0.54
N SER A 36 -9.76 -2.33 0.10
CA SER A 36 -9.11 -1.07 0.46
C SER A 36 -8.71 -0.31 -0.80
N ARG A 37 -8.80 1.01 -0.72
CA ARG A 37 -8.22 1.92 -1.72
C ARG A 37 -6.71 2.05 -1.61
N ASN A 38 -6.14 1.65 -0.47
CA ASN A 38 -4.71 1.63 -0.28
C ASN A 38 -4.13 0.41 -0.98
N LEU A 39 -3.51 0.67 -2.13
CA LEU A 39 -2.96 -0.31 -3.06
C LEU A 39 -1.64 -0.92 -2.57
N LEU A 40 -1.12 -0.49 -1.43
CA LEU A 40 0.12 -1.02 -0.88
C LEU A 40 -0.06 -2.43 -0.32
N SER A 41 1.04 -3.16 -0.25
CA SER A 41 1.15 -4.33 0.61
C SER A 41 2.48 -4.28 1.36
N TYR A 42 2.40 -4.46 2.66
CA TYR A 42 3.56 -4.45 3.54
C TYR A 42 3.29 -5.33 4.77
N GLY A 43 4.22 -5.37 5.71
CA GLY A 43 4.10 -6.17 6.93
C GLY A 43 5.41 -6.15 7.71
N HIS A 44 5.58 -7.09 8.62
CA HIS A 44 6.77 -7.14 9.47
C HIS A 44 8.06 -7.28 8.66
N ALA A 45 9.06 -6.48 9.01
CA ALA A 45 10.37 -6.48 8.38
C ALA A 45 11.47 -6.12 9.40
N SER A 46 12.68 -6.62 9.18
CA SER A 46 13.86 -6.25 9.97
C SER A 46 15.09 -6.26 9.08
N GLY A 47 15.95 -5.26 9.22
CA GLY A 47 17.14 -5.14 8.39
C GLY A 47 17.79 -3.77 8.57
N ASN A 48 19.10 -3.71 8.35
CA ASN A 48 19.87 -2.47 8.39
C ASN A 48 19.63 -1.63 9.65
N GLY A 49 19.52 -2.29 10.80
CA GLY A 49 19.32 -1.64 12.11
C GLY A 49 17.91 -1.09 12.36
N LEU A 50 16.98 -1.24 11.40
CA LEU A 50 15.57 -0.90 11.55
C LEU A 50 14.71 -2.16 11.70
N THR A 51 13.60 -2.01 12.43
CA THR A 51 12.52 -3.01 12.55
C THR A 51 11.19 -2.33 12.26
N ALA A 52 10.35 -2.94 11.43
CA ALA A 52 8.97 -2.53 11.23
C ALA A 52 8.03 -3.60 11.77
N THR A 53 7.12 -3.20 12.66
CA THR A 53 5.96 -3.99 13.09
C THR A 53 4.67 -3.37 12.55
N VAL A 54 3.57 -4.13 12.56
CA VAL A 54 2.25 -3.64 12.13
C VAL A 54 1.40 -3.39 13.37
N ASN A 55 0.94 -2.16 13.54
CA ASN A 55 0.02 -1.77 14.60
C ASN A 55 -1.38 -2.39 14.39
N SER A 56 -2.21 -2.36 15.42
CA SER A 56 -3.59 -2.87 15.35
C SER A 56 -4.44 -2.18 14.27
N ASP A 57 -4.17 -0.90 13.98
CA ASP A 57 -4.85 -0.14 12.92
C ASP A 57 -4.30 -0.45 11.51
N GLY A 58 -3.18 -1.17 11.40
CA GLY A 58 -2.51 -1.51 10.15
C GLY A 58 -1.42 -0.54 9.68
N SER A 59 -1.10 0.49 10.47
CA SER A 59 0.07 1.35 10.25
C SER A 59 1.38 0.61 10.54
N LEU A 60 2.49 1.11 9.99
CA LEU A 60 3.83 0.55 10.24
C LEU A 60 4.47 1.27 11.42
N HIS A 61 4.81 0.56 12.47
CA HIS A 61 5.62 1.07 13.57
C HIS A 61 7.09 0.76 13.29
N VAL A 62 7.92 1.79 13.08
CA VAL A 62 9.33 1.66 12.71
C VAL A 62 10.22 2.08 13.88
N THR A 63 11.09 1.17 14.30
CA THR A 63 12.02 1.35 15.42
C THR A 63 13.47 1.05 15.01
N GLY A 64 14.41 1.57 15.80
CA GLY A 64 15.84 1.28 15.67
C GLY A 64 16.62 2.40 14.98
N THR A 65 17.89 2.15 14.70
CA THR A 65 18.80 3.13 14.08
C THR A 65 19.34 2.53 12.80
N ALA A 66 19.11 3.20 11.67
CA ALA A 66 19.61 2.69 10.39
C ALA A 66 21.14 2.57 10.42
N THR A 67 21.69 1.54 9.77
CA THR A 67 23.14 1.30 9.74
C THR A 67 23.90 2.30 8.87
N GLY A 68 23.20 3.09 8.05
CA GLY A 68 23.78 4.14 7.23
C GLY A 68 22.72 4.92 6.44
N GLN A 69 23.16 5.98 5.76
CA GLN A 69 22.32 6.73 4.84
C GLN A 69 21.86 5.83 3.69
N TRP A 70 20.59 5.97 3.28
CA TRP A 70 19.93 5.20 2.20
C TRP A 70 19.67 3.73 2.48
N HIS A 71 20.05 3.24 3.67
CA HIS A 71 19.69 1.91 4.13
C HIS A 71 18.33 1.92 4.83
N GLY A 72 17.60 0.81 4.71
CA GLY A 72 16.38 0.61 5.50
C GLY A 72 15.64 -0.69 5.19
N LEU A 73 14.33 -0.59 5.02
CA LEU A 73 13.42 -1.72 4.84
C LEU A 73 12.72 -1.67 3.49
N SER A 74 12.34 -2.83 2.95
CA SER A 74 11.61 -2.91 1.68
C SER A 74 10.61 -4.06 1.59
N TRP A 75 9.65 -3.89 0.68
CA TRP A 75 8.62 -4.85 0.32
C TRP A 75 8.39 -4.81 -1.20
N THR A 76 8.36 -5.98 -1.83
CA THR A 76 7.99 -6.14 -3.24
C THR A 76 6.66 -6.87 -3.33
N PHE A 77 5.71 -6.33 -4.10
CA PHE A 77 4.40 -6.94 -4.28
C PHE A 77 3.88 -6.75 -5.72
N PRO A 78 2.95 -7.60 -6.19
CA PRO A 78 2.40 -7.48 -7.54
C PRO A 78 1.82 -6.09 -7.80
N CYS A 79 1.98 -5.59 -9.01
CA CYS A 79 1.42 -4.30 -9.41
C CYS A 79 -0.11 -4.38 -9.41
N PRO A 80 -0.81 -3.63 -8.55
CA PRO A 80 -2.24 -3.84 -8.33
C PRO A 80 -3.10 -3.17 -9.41
N VAL A 81 -2.58 -2.13 -10.07
CA VAL A 81 -3.31 -1.32 -11.07
C VAL A 81 -2.36 -0.76 -12.13
N GLN A 82 -2.91 -0.42 -13.29
CA GLN A 82 -2.26 0.40 -14.30
C GLN A 82 -2.88 1.80 -14.31
N GLY A 83 -2.16 2.79 -14.84
CA GLY A 83 -2.61 4.18 -14.94
C GLY A 83 -2.07 5.09 -13.84
N THR A 84 -2.68 6.26 -13.67
CA THR A 84 -2.23 7.29 -12.72
C THR A 84 -2.54 6.89 -11.28
N VAL A 85 -1.57 7.03 -10.40
CA VAL A 85 -1.69 6.81 -8.96
C VAL A 85 -1.18 8.02 -8.17
N LYS A 86 -1.67 8.16 -6.94
CA LYS A 86 -1.31 9.18 -5.95
C LYS A 86 -0.71 8.49 -4.72
N LEU A 87 0.50 8.88 -4.35
CA LEU A 87 1.11 8.55 -3.06
C LEU A 87 0.80 9.67 -2.05
N SER A 88 0.46 9.27 -0.84
CA SER A 88 0.23 10.15 0.29
C SER A 88 0.76 9.53 1.58
N GLY A 89 1.02 10.38 2.56
CA GLY A 89 1.53 10.00 3.86
C GLY A 89 2.12 11.21 4.58
N THR A 90 2.54 11.02 5.82
CA THR A 90 3.16 12.07 6.63
C THR A 90 4.67 12.01 6.48
N SER A 91 5.31 13.16 6.28
CA SER A 91 6.77 13.27 6.27
C SER A 91 7.34 12.93 7.66
N ILE A 92 8.43 12.17 7.71
CA ILE A 92 9.09 11.74 8.94
C ILE A 92 10.54 12.20 8.91
N ALA A 93 10.97 12.88 9.96
CA ALA A 93 12.34 13.39 10.05
C ALA A 93 13.36 12.25 9.91
N GLY A 94 14.23 12.36 8.90
CA GLY A 94 15.30 11.42 8.62
C GLY A 94 14.87 10.09 8.00
N LEU A 95 13.59 9.90 7.65
CA LEU A 95 13.12 8.76 6.87
C LEU A 95 12.44 9.23 5.58
N SER A 96 12.62 8.47 4.50
CA SER A 96 11.89 8.62 3.26
C SER A 96 11.23 7.30 2.89
N PHE A 97 10.02 7.38 2.34
CA PHE A 97 9.38 6.25 1.69
C PHE A 97 9.23 6.49 0.19
N ASN A 98 9.54 5.46 -0.59
CA ASN A 98 9.50 5.55 -2.04
C ASN A 98 8.79 4.33 -2.63
N ILE A 99 8.15 4.53 -3.78
CA ILE A 99 7.63 3.45 -4.63
C ILE A 99 8.43 3.41 -5.92
N LYS A 100 8.94 2.23 -6.27
CA LYS A 100 9.55 1.97 -7.58
C LYS A 100 8.67 0.99 -8.35
N CYS A 101 8.55 1.22 -9.65
CA CYS A 101 7.88 0.31 -10.56
C CYS A 101 8.93 -0.66 -11.12
N LEU A 102 8.69 -1.98 -11.03
CA LEU A 102 9.63 -2.99 -11.49
C LEU A 102 9.05 -3.81 -12.65
N ASP A 103 9.89 -4.13 -13.63
CA ASP A 103 9.56 -5.05 -14.71
C ASP A 103 9.67 -6.53 -14.28
N ALA A 104 9.42 -7.45 -15.21
CA ALA A 104 9.49 -8.90 -14.98
C ALA A 104 10.88 -9.43 -14.61
N LYS A 105 11.94 -8.64 -14.80
CA LYS A 105 13.32 -8.96 -14.42
C LYS A 105 13.72 -8.29 -13.10
N GLY A 106 12.82 -7.54 -12.46
CA GLY A 106 13.10 -6.78 -11.26
C GLY A 106 13.84 -5.46 -11.52
N GLN A 107 13.91 -5.00 -12.77
CA GLN A 107 14.55 -3.74 -13.13
C GLN A 107 13.59 -2.58 -12.93
N GLN A 108 14.09 -1.46 -12.41
CA GLN A 108 13.27 -0.26 -12.23
C GLN A 108 12.85 0.32 -13.60
N LEU A 109 11.57 0.61 -13.74
CA LEU A 109 10.97 1.34 -14.84
C LEU A 109 10.62 2.76 -14.38
N GLY A 110 11.07 3.75 -15.15
CA GLY A 110 10.78 5.17 -14.90
C GLY A 110 11.33 5.68 -13.57
N ASP A 111 10.80 6.84 -13.16
CA ASP A 111 11.19 7.50 -11.93
C ASP A 111 10.58 6.83 -10.69
N GLN A 112 11.21 7.03 -9.54
CA GLN A 112 10.61 6.64 -8.26
C GLN A 112 9.58 7.67 -7.80
N MET A 113 8.52 7.18 -7.16
CA MET A 113 7.52 8.00 -6.49
C MET A 113 7.93 8.30 -5.06
N ASN A 114 7.72 9.54 -4.61
CA ASN A 114 7.85 9.95 -3.21
C ASN A 114 6.92 11.14 -2.94
N LEU A 115 6.97 11.73 -1.74
CA LEU A 115 6.08 12.86 -1.42
C LEU A 115 6.30 14.11 -2.31
N GLY A 116 7.53 14.31 -2.82
CA GLY A 116 7.85 15.40 -3.76
C GLY A 116 7.39 15.14 -5.19
N ASN A 117 7.37 13.87 -5.61
CA ASN A 117 6.83 13.41 -6.89
C ASN A 117 5.70 12.40 -6.64
N SER A 118 4.58 12.88 -6.11
CA SER A 118 3.55 12.03 -5.50
C SER A 118 2.42 11.62 -6.44
N VAL A 119 2.38 12.11 -7.68
CA VAL A 119 1.40 11.70 -8.71
C VAL A 119 2.18 11.23 -9.93
N MET A 120 1.94 10.00 -10.37
CA MET A 120 2.64 9.42 -11.51
C MET A 120 1.77 8.37 -12.20
N ALA A 121 1.94 8.23 -13.51
CA ALA A 121 1.42 7.08 -14.24
C ALA A 121 2.33 5.88 -14.03
N ILE A 122 1.77 4.73 -13.66
CA ILE A 122 2.49 3.46 -13.65
C ILE A 122 3.03 3.18 -15.07
N PRO A 123 4.35 3.04 -15.26
CA PRO A 123 4.92 2.76 -16.58
C PRO A 123 4.42 1.43 -17.15
N ALA A 124 4.23 1.38 -18.46
CA ALA A 124 3.91 0.15 -19.16
C ALA A 124 5.01 -0.91 -18.93
N GLY A 125 4.60 -2.16 -18.74
CA GLY A 125 5.53 -3.27 -18.43
C GLY A 125 5.83 -3.45 -16.94
N THR A 126 5.30 -2.59 -16.06
CA THR A 126 5.38 -2.79 -14.61
C THR A 126 4.60 -4.03 -14.20
N VAL A 127 5.26 -4.97 -13.53
CA VAL A 127 4.64 -6.20 -12.98
C VAL A 127 4.61 -6.21 -11.47
N SER A 128 5.51 -5.46 -10.81
CA SER A 128 5.56 -5.34 -9.36
C SER A 128 5.88 -3.92 -8.92
N LEU A 129 5.43 -3.58 -7.71
CA LEU A 129 5.81 -2.37 -7.03
C LEU A 129 6.77 -2.73 -5.89
N PHE A 130 7.73 -1.84 -5.67
CA PHE A 130 8.70 -1.93 -4.60
C PHE A 130 8.56 -0.73 -3.69
N LEU A 131 8.06 -0.96 -2.47
CA LEU A 131 8.02 0.02 -1.40
C LEU A 131 9.31 -0.08 -0.60
N ASN A 132 9.96 1.04 -0.35
CA ASN A 132 11.02 1.11 0.66
C ASN A 132 10.75 2.21 1.68
N VAL A 133 11.32 2.04 2.87
CA VAL A 133 11.45 3.04 3.93
C VAL A 133 12.92 3.09 4.30
N ILE A 134 13.59 4.21 4.02
CA ILE A 134 15.06 4.33 4.13
C ILE A 134 15.45 5.57 4.93
N SER A 135 16.60 5.52 5.60
CA SER A 135 17.18 6.70 6.25
C SER A 135 17.73 7.67 5.21
N THR A 136 17.50 8.97 5.41
CA THR A 136 18.08 10.05 4.60
C THR A 136 19.23 10.77 5.31
N GLU A 137 19.55 10.36 6.54
CA GLU A 137 20.53 11.02 7.41
C GLU A 137 21.94 10.49 7.14
N ALA A 138 22.90 11.38 7.01
CA ALA A 138 24.31 11.00 6.90
C ALA A 138 24.80 10.25 8.16
N THR A 139 24.28 10.64 9.33
CA THR A 139 24.45 9.92 10.60
C THR A 139 23.06 9.57 11.12
N PRO A 140 22.59 8.33 10.92
CA PRO A 140 21.25 7.94 11.32
C PRO A 140 20.98 8.11 12.81
N THR A 141 19.80 8.62 13.13
CA THR A 141 19.30 8.72 14.50
C THR A 141 18.31 7.61 14.80
N ALA A 142 18.13 7.30 16.09
CA ALA A 142 17.13 6.32 16.52
C ALA A 142 15.73 6.78 16.09
N LYS A 143 14.94 5.84 15.59
CA LYS A 143 13.54 6.00 15.19
C LYS A 143 12.65 5.22 16.15
N ASP A 144 11.48 5.78 16.39
CA ASP A 144 10.37 5.20 17.14
C ASP A 144 9.10 5.92 16.68
N VAL A 145 8.58 5.50 15.52
CA VAL A 145 7.57 6.28 14.78
C VAL A 145 6.54 5.39 14.11
N ASP A 146 5.30 5.86 14.07
CA ASP A 146 4.23 5.24 13.30
C ASP A 146 4.09 5.90 11.93
N ILE A 147 4.02 5.08 10.88
CA ILE A 147 3.96 5.50 9.48
C ILE A 147 2.64 5.05 8.86
N ARG A 148 1.90 6.02 8.33
CA ARG A 148 0.70 5.83 7.52
C ARG A 148 1.00 6.25 6.09
N ILE A 149 1.28 5.27 5.23
CA ILE A 149 1.54 5.45 3.79
C ILE A 149 0.33 4.95 3.02
N GLN A 150 -0.07 5.65 1.97
CA GLN A 150 -1.13 5.23 1.07
C GLN A 150 -0.77 5.48 -0.39
N LEU A 151 -0.96 4.45 -1.21
CA LEU A 151 -0.97 4.57 -2.66
C LEU A 151 -2.39 4.32 -3.13
N GLU A 152 -2.94 5.19 -3.97
CA GLU A 152 -4.31 5.07 -4.47
C GLU A 152 -4.41 5.45 -5.94
N SER A 153 -5.41 4.91 -6.64
CA SER A 153 -5.66 5.25 -8.04
C SER A 153 -6.14 6.69 -8.20
N GLY A 154 -5.72 7.35 -9.29
CA GLY A 154 -6.06 8.72 -9.61
C GLY A 154 -5.06 9.74 -9.09
N THR A 155 -5.51 10.98 -8.95
CA THR A 155 -4.67 12.14 -8.60
C THR A 155 -5.00 12.74 -7.24
N THR A 156 -6.05 12.25 -6.59
CA THR A 156 -6.60 12.81 -5.35
C THR A 156 -6.18 11.97 -4.17
N ALA A 157 -5.61 12.62 -3.15
CA ALA A 157 -5.40 11.99 -1.87
C ALA A 157 -6.69 12.09 -1.04
N HIS A 158 -7.03 11.02 -0.35
CA HIS A 158 -8.02 11.09 0.74
C HIS A 158 -7.53 10.37 1.98
N ASP A 159 -8.31 10.39 3.07
CA ASP A 159 -7.94 9.85 4.37
C ASP A 159 -7.29 8.46 4.29
N TRP A 160 -6.30 8.25 5.16
CA TRP A 160 -5.55 7.00 5.18
C TRP A 160 -6.46 5.83 5.51
N MET A 161 -6.31 4.75 4.75
CA MET A 161 -6.93 3.47 4.99
C MET A 161 -5.84 2.40 5.07
N ARG A 162 -6.03 1.45 5.99
CA ARG A 162 -5.21 0.24 6.08
C ARG A 162 -5.20 -0.50 4.73
N PRO A 163 -4.04 -0.96 4.22
CA PRO A 163 -4.00 -1.82 3.05
C PRO A 163 -4.59 -3.20 3.34
N ASP A 164 -5.12 -3.87 2.31
CA ASP A 164 -5.77 -5.18 2.50
C ASP A 164 -4.79 -6.25 3.01
N ASN A 165 -3.52 -6.19 2.58
CA ASN A 165 -2.47 -7.10 3.03
C ASN A 165 -1.38 -6.39 3.84
N THR A 166 -1.47 -6.51 5.16
CA THR A 166 -0.47 -6.09 6.14
C THR A 166 0.36 -7.25 6.70
N SER A 167 0.40 -8.39 6.00
CA SER A 167 1.12 -9.61 6.41
C SER A 167 2.34 -9.93 5.54
N LEU A 168 2.58 -9.12 4.51
CA LEU A 168 3.69 -9.32 3.58
C LEU A 168 5.02 -9.10 4.30
N ARG A 169 5.86 -10.13 4.36
CA ARG A 169 7.20 -10.02 4.96
C ARG A 169 8.08 -9.11 4.11
N GLY A 170 8.71 -8.14 4.76
CA GLY A 170 9.72 -7.30 4.12
C GLY A 170 11.13 -7.77 4.44
N GLY A 171 12.11 -7.06 3.89
CA GLY A 171 13.54 -7.34 4.10
C GLY A 171 14.37 -6.06 4.17
N ALA A 172 15.69 -6.24 4.28
CA ALA A 172 16.65 -5.15 4.23
C ALA A 172 16.68 -4.49 2.83
N MET A 173 16.80 -3.17 2.80
CA MET A 173 17.06 -2.36 1.60
C MET A 173 18.47 -1.78 1.70
N ASN A 174 19.33 -2.17 0.75
CA ASN A 174 20.72 -1.73 0.64
C ASN A 174 20.91 -0.69 -0.46
#